data_AF-L8WML7-F1
#
_entry.id   AF-L8WML7-F1
#
_cell.length_a   1.000
_cell.length_b   1.000
_cell.length_c   1.000
_cell.angle_alpha   90.00
_cell.angle_beta   90.00
_cell.angle_gamma   90.00
#
_symmetry.space_group_name_H-M   'P 1'
#
loop_
_entity.id
_entity.type
_entity.pdbx_description
1 polymer ?
#
loop_
_entity_poly.entity_id
_entity_poly.type
_entity_poly.pdbx_seq_one_letter_code
_entity_poly.pdbx_strand_id
1 'polypeptide(L)'
;MRSVPRRAYPSGFSNGSGLWGGTTSTLYSGGEVVVLENNGGLYLRFPNLSLNETISGWTNMLPKLTLLLEENRPVIDEHEREGRRTDRRSRVATLLRKFNASTNPYQPIIDELQNSSASLASSERTNNKPRLDPPFPGDSVVGEWDFIISLCEEENSLDILEGLFNAHKDTISQKLLEWRTKVEDHLVNQYTSSFAKNTDSPLSTTLTASQSLLVSRYTAGFLRNSIPIIQVRGKSDATNHLSDNTRFLLRADTIFMQSRPTPCYNDAGEEYGAVINNVHFPDMYQIQNVPYLYKTFLEPENIVEDLESYVRHEGKETIARTLLKVLEMPDAAYIELKYMGKVFVCGRCTNGSVMEWSGIIEHYYTREKSWVNGSNIRNSFKTKHPVMCKNTHDLEPGAMSQPLVRIGDGETSFNPVLRCLICDWFERLGGSSGFESMKDMRQHMLEVFMRACLSDRVLWEARWDEHYGCSE
;
A
#
# COMPACT_ATOMS: atom_id res chain seq x y z
N MET A 1 -53.36 20.87 -21.03
CA MET A 1 -51.91 21.00 -20.77
C MET A 1 -51.64 22.35 -20.14
N ARG A 2 -51.47 22.42 -18.81
CA ARG A 2 -51.03 23.61 -18.09
C ARG A 2 -49.67 23.28 -17.49
N SER A 3 -48.68 24.10 -17.80
CA SER A 3 -47.30 23.98 -17.33
C SER A 3 -47.19 24.42 -15.87
N VAL A 4 -46.49 23.61 -15.07
CA VAL A 4 -46.08 23.92 -13.69
C VAL A 4 -44.70 24.59 -13.75
N PRO A 5 -44.44 25.68 -13.01
CA PRO A 5 -43.12 26.29 -12.99
C PRO A 5 -42.17 25.48 -12.09
N ARG A 6 -41.00 25.11 -12.64
CA ARG A 6 -39.88 24.55 -11.87
C ARG A 6 -39.22 25.67 -11.06
N ARG A 7 -39.08 25.48 -9.74
CA ARG A 7 -38.19 26.28 -8.89
C ARG A 7 -36.73 25.94 -9.23
N ALA A 8 -35.92 26.97 -9.41
CA ALA A 8 -34.48 26.85 -9.51
C ALA A 8 -33.87 26.57 -8.13
N TYR A 9 -32.92 25.64 -8.07
CA TYR A 9 -32.05 25.45 -6.90
C TYR A 9 -30.83 26.37 -7.03
N PRO A 10 -30.35 27.00 -5.95
CA PRO A 10 -29.09 27.72 -5.98
C PRO A 10 -27.92 26.73 -5.93
N SER A 11 -27.06 26.82 -6.93
CA SER A 11 -25.77 26.14 -7.00
C SER A 11 -24.75 26.90 -6.15
N GLY A 12 -24.17 26.24 -5.15
CA GLY A 12 -23.01 26.74 -4.43
C GLY A 12 -22.73 25.94 -3.17
N PHE A 13 -21.91 24.89 -3.27
CA PHE A 13 -21.22 24.32 -2.10
C PHE A 13 -19.77 24.02 -2.46
N SER A 14 -18.88 24.77 -1.81
CA SER A 14 -17.46 24.49 -1.68
C SER A 14 -17.24 23.51 -0.53
N ASN A 15 -16.32 22.57 -0.72
CA ASN A 15 -15.97 21.56 0.27
C ASN A 15 -15.20 22.18 1.44
N GLY A 16 -15.78 22.09 2.64
CA GLY A 16 -15.13 22.32 3.91
C GLY A 16 -15.54 21.24 4.90
N SER A 17 -14.58 20.42 5.33
CA SER A 17 -14.71 19.42 6.39
C SER A 17 -15.04 20.11 7.72
N GLY A 18 -16.27 19.90 8.20
CA GLY A 18 -16.72 20.35 9.51
C GLY A 18 -17.71 19.34 10.07
N LEU A 19 -17.59 19.06 11.38
CA LEU A 19 -18.47 18.18 12.14
C LEU A 19 -19.95 18.46 11.84
N TRP A 20 -20.68 17.44 11.37
CA TRP A 20 -22.13 17.46 11.31
C TRP A 20 -22.69 17.24 12.72
N GLY A 21 -23.05 18.35 13.35
CA GLY A 21 -23.72 18.41 14.64
C GLY A 21 -24.32 19.80 14.84
N GLY A 22 -25.06 20.29 13.84
CA GLY A 22 -25.70 21.60 13.86
C GLY A 22 -27.18 21.49 13.53
N THR A 23 -28.01 21.30 14.55
CA THR A 23 -29.45 21.52 14.44
C THR A 23 -29.69 23.03 14.40
N THR A 24 -29.97 23.59 13.22
CA THR A 24 -30.50 24.96 13.13
C THR A 24 -31.97 24.93 13.55
N SER A 25 -32.24 25.34 14.79
CA SER A 25 -33.60 25.61 15.27
C SER A 25 -33.88 27.11 15.14
N THR A 26 -34.72 27.50 14.17
CA THR A 26 -35.24 28.86 14.07
C THR A 26 -36.45 28.97 15.01
N LEU A 27 -36.28 29.66 16.15
CA LEU A 27 -37.35 29.91 17.11
C LEU A 27 -38.20 31.10 16.64
N TYR A 28 -39.37 30.83 16.07
CA TYR A 28 -40.45 31.81 15.95
C TYR A 28 -41.40 31.67 17.16
N SER A 29 -41.54 32.75 17.94
CA SER A 29 -42.49 32.81 19.04
C SER A 29 -43.90 33.06 18.52
N GLY A 30 -44.65 31.99 18.29
CA GLY A 30 -46.07 32.10 17.96
C GLY A 30 -46.70 30.76 17.69
N GLY A 31 -47.04 29.99 18.73
CA GLY A 31 -47.99 28.85 18.68
C GLY A 31 -47.80 27.75 17.63
N GLU A 32 -46.75 27.79 16.81
CA GLU A 32 -46.56 26.89 15.69
C GLU A 32 -45.95 25.56 16.16
N VAL A 33 -46.47 24.49 15.58
CA VAL A 33 -45.96 23.14 15.77
C VAL A 33 -44.58 23.06 15.16
N VAL A 34 -43.55 22.91 15.99
CA VAL A 34 -42.18 22.74 15.51
C VAL A 34 -41.98 21.28 15.14
N VAL A 35 -41.75 21.03 13.85
CA VAL A 35 -41.26 19.74 13.35
C VAL A 35 -39.75 19.72 13.56
N LEU A 36 -39.29 18.84 14.45
CA LEU A 36 -37.85 18.59 14.62
C LEU A 36 -37.51 17.30 13.87
N GLU A 37 -36.70 17.42 12.83
CA GLU A 37 -36.03 16.29 12.19
C GLU A 37 -34.73 16.01 12.95
N ASN A 38 -34.63 14.83 13.55
CA ASN A 38 -33.40 14.39 14.19
C ASN A 38 -33.20 12.89 13.92
N ASN A 39 -32.11 12.53 13.23
CA ASN A 39 -31.73 11.14 12.90
C ASN A 39 -32.90 10.28 12.36
N GLY A 40 -33.64 10.77 11.38
CA GLY A 40 -34.73 10.04 10.72
C GLY A 40 -36.05 9.96 11.50
N GLY A 41 -36.12 10.52 12.71
CA GLY A 41 -37.36 10.65 13.48
C GLY A 41 -37.98 12.05 13.36
N LEU A 42 -39.28 12.10 13.06
CA LEU A 42 -40.11 13.31 13.14
C LEU A 42 -40.66 13.45 14.56
N TYR A 43 -40.22 14.47 15.30
CA TYR A 43 -40.77 14.78 16.63
C TYR A 43 -41.63 16.05 16.57
N LEU A 44 -42.88 15.94 16.98
CA LEU A 44 -43.78 17.09 17.16
C LEU A 44 -43.76 17.52 18.63
N ARG A 45 -43.21 18.71 18.92
CA ARG A 45 -43.23 19.29 20.27
C ARG A 45 -44.29 20.39 20.33
N PHE A 46 -45.27 20.23 21.23
CA PHE A 46 -46.30 21.24 21.49
C PHE A 46 -46.01 21.96 22.81
N PRO A 47 -45.60 23.24 22.80
CA PRO A 47 -45.37 23.99 24.03
C PRO A 47 -46.70 24.49 24.65
N ASN A 48 -46.93 24.19 25.93
CA ASN A 48 -47.86 24.85 26.86
C ASN A 48 -49.34 25.01 26.40
N LEU A 49 -50.03 23.90 26.11
CA LEU A 49 -51.51 23.91 25.99
C LEU A 49 -52.16 23.43 27.29
N SER A 50 -53.27 24.06 27.70
CA SER A 50 -54.09 23.54 28.81
C SER A 50 -54.74 22.20 28.42
N LEU A 51 -55.03 21.33 29.40
CA LEU A 51 -55.53 19.96 29.17
C LEU A 51 -56.80 19.92 28.28
N ASN A 52 -57.67 20.92 28.41
CA ASN A 52 -58.92 21.01 27.65
C ASN A 52 -58.69 21.49 26.20
N GLU A 53 -57.75 22.40 25.98
CA GLU A 53 -57.35 22.83 24.63
C GLU A 53 -56.61 21.72 23.89
N THR A 54 -55.89 20.87 24.62
CA THR A 54 -55.22 19.69 24.05
C THR A 54 -56.25 18.70 23.50
N ILE A 55 -57.32 18.39 24.23
CA ILE A 55 -58.34 17.42 23.78
C ILE A 55 -59.04 17.89 22.50
N SER A 56 -59.47 19.16 22.45
CA SER A 56 -60.13 19.70 21.25
C SER A 56 -59.17 19.83 20.08
N GLY A 57 -57.90 20.18 20.32
CA GLY A 57 -56.86 20.25 19.29
C GLY A 57 -56.58 18.87 18.68
N TRP A 58 -56.40 17.84 19.52
CA TRP A 58 -56.17 16.46 19.06
C TRP A 58 -57.33 15.90 18.26
N THR A 59 -58.57 16.19 18.65
CA THR A 59 -59.76 15.72 17.92
C THR A 59 -59.79 16.24 16.47
N ASN A 60 -59.30 17.47 16.24
CA ASN A 60 -59.23 18.08 14.90
C ASN A 60 -57.95 17.71 14.13
N MET A 61 -56.84 17.45 14.83
CA MET A 61 -55.56 17.12 14.21
C MET A 61 -55.43 15.63 13.86
N LEU A 62 -55.99 14.74 14.68
CA LEU A 62 -55.82 13.30 14.53
C LEU A 62 -56.27 12.80 13.15
N PRO A 63 -57.43 13.17 12.58
CA PRO A 63 -57.82 12.72 11.23
C PRO A 63 -56.84 13.19 10.14
N LYS A 64 -56.29 14.40 10.28
CA LYS A 64 -55.31 14.96 9.33
C LYS A 64 -53.97 14.24 9.44
N LEU A 65 -53.51 13.95 10.66
CA LEU A 65 -52.30 13.16 10.88
C LEU A 65 -52.47 11.73 10.37
N THR A 66 -53.61 11.08 10.63
CA THR A 66 -53.89 9.74 10.11
C THR A 66 -53.82 9.71 8.60
N LEU A 67 -54.47 10.67 7.91
CA LEU A 67 -54.42 10.76 6.45
C LEU A 67 -52.99 10.96 5.93
N LEU A 68 -52.20 11.82 6.57
CA LEU A 68 -50.79 12.03 6.20
C LEU A 68 -49.94 10.78 6.47
N LEU A 69 -50.15 10.08 7.59
CA LEU A 69 -49.41 8.85 7.91
C LEU A 69 -49.78 7.71 6.95
N GLU A 70 -51.04 7.62 6.54
CA GLU A 70 -51.50 6.66 5.53
C GLU A 70 -50.93 6.98 4.14
N GLU A 71 -50.92 8.26 3.75
CA GLU A 71 -50.35 8.71 2.48
C GLU A 71 -48.82 8.51 2.42
N ASN A 72 -48.13 8.70 3.55
CA ASN A 72 -46.68 8.50 3.65
C ASN A 72 -46.28 7.06 4.00
N ARG A 73 -47.22 6.16 4.30
CA ARG A 73 -46.93 4.77 4.66
C ARG A 73 -46.00 4.06 3.65
N PRO A 74 -46.19 4.17 2.31
CA PRO A 74 -45.29 3.53 1.35
C PRO A 74 -43.85 4.04 1.42
N VAL A 75 -43.66 5.33 1.74
CA VAL A 75 -42.34 5.95 1.88
C VAL A 75 -41.66 5.48 3.16
N ILE A 76 -42.41 5.39 4.26
CA ILE A 76 -41.92 4.84 5.53
C ILE A 76 -41.55 3.37 5.35
N ASP A 77 -42.42 2.57 4.73
CA ASP A 77 -42.18 1.15 4.47
C ASP A 77 -40.94 0.94 3.58
N GLU A 78 -40.73 1.77 2.57
CA GLU A 78 -39.50 1.75 1.74
C GLU A 78 -38.26 2.16 2.53
N HIS A 79 -38.36 3.20 3.36
CA HIS A 79 -37.24 3.62 4.21
C HIS A 79 -36.84 2.53 5.20
N GLU A 80 -37.81 1.91 5.88
CA GLU A 80 -37.56 0.78 6.77
C GLU A 80 -37.02 -0.44 6.01
N ARG A 81 -37.52 -0.71 4.79
CA ARG A 81 -37.01 -1.77 3.92
C ARG A 81 -35.54 -1.55 3.55
N GLU A 82 -35.16 -0.32 3.19
CA GLU A 82 -33.77 0.04 2.89
C GLU A 82 -32.88 -0.04 4.13
N GLY A 83 -33.40 0.35 5.30
CA GLY A 83 -32.72 0.15 6.59
C GLY A 83 -32.40 -1.32 6.85
N ARG A 84 -33.42 -2.19 6.74
CA ARG A 84 -33.23 -3.65 6.88
C ARG A 84 -32.27 -4.22 5.83
N ARG A 85 -32.31 -3.74 4.59
CA ARG A 85 -31.38 -4.12 3.51
C ARG A 85 -29.95 -3.73 3.85
N THR A 86 -29.73 -2.52 4.36
CA THR A 86 -28.42 -2.03 4.81
C THR A 86 -27.85 -2.89 5.94
N ASP A 87 -28.69 -3.24 6.92
CA ASP A 87 -28.29 -4.12 8.03
C ASP A 87 -27.86 -5.50 7.53
N ARG A 88 -28.61 -6.08 6.58
CA ARG A 88 -28.24 -7.36 5.93
C ARG A 88 -26.91 -7.26 5.19
N ARG A 89 -26.72 -6.23 4.36
CA ARG A 89 -25.46 -6.00 3.62
C ARG A 89 -24.26 -5.88 4.57
N SER A 90 -24.40 -5.10 5.65
CA SER A 90 -23.39 -4.97 6.71
C SER A 90 -23.09 -6.29 7.41
N ARG A 91 -24.12 -7.11 7.66
CA ARG A 91 -23.96 -8.45 8.24
C ARG A 91 -23.22 -9.39 7.29
N VAL A 92 -23.59 -9.45 6.01
CA VAL A 92 -22.91 -10.27 4.99
C VAL A 92 -21.45 -9.85 4.84
N ALA A 93 -21.16 -8.55 4.75
CA ALA A 93 -19.80 -8.01 4.71
C ALA A 93 -18.96 -8.46 5.94
N THR A 94 -19.57 -8.43 7.12
CA THR A 94 -18.92 -8.92 8.35
C THR A 94 -18.66 -10.42 8.32
N LEU A 95 -19.60 -11.21 7.80
CA LEU A 95 -19.43 -12.66 7.64
C LEU A 95 -18.32 -12.98 6.62
N LEU A 96 -18.27 -12.27 5.49
CA LEU A 96 -17.21 -12.41 4.49
C LEU A 96 -15.82 -12.07 5.05
N ARG A 97 -15.69 -10.99 5.85
CA ARG A 97 -14.43 -10.65 6.52
C ARG A 97 -13.96 -11.75 7.46
N LYS A 98 -14.87 -12.28 8.30
CA LYS A 98 -14.56 -13.40 9.21
C LYS A 98 -14.17 -14.65 8.43
N PHE A 99 -14.91 -14.94 7.36
CA PHE A 99 -14.65 -16.06 6.48
C PHE A 99 -13.25 -15.95 5.87
N ASN A 100 -12.93 -14.82 5.23
CA ASN A 100 -11.62 -14.57 4.61
C ASN A 100 -10.46 -14.70 5.60
N ALA A 101 -10.62 -14.18 6.82
CA ALA A 101 -9.63 -14.34 7.88
C ALA A 101 -9.43 -15.82 8.29
N SER A 102 -10.51 -16.60 8.36
CA SER A 102 -10.45 -18.03 8.71
C SER A 102 -9.92 -18.94 7.60
N THR A 103 -10.04 -18.51 6.34
CA THR A 103 -9.58 -19.25 5.15
C THR A 103 -8.33 -18.64 4.54
N ASN A 104 -7.50 -17.99 5.36
CA ASN A 104 -6.29 -17.33 4.86
C ASN A 104 -5.30 -18.37 4.31
N PRO A 105 -5.03 -18.41 2.98
CA PRO A 105 -4.10 -19.37 2.38
C PRO A 105 -2.66 -19.19 2.90
N TYR A 106 -2.32 -18.04 3.49
CA TYR A 106 -0.98 -17.76 3.99
C TYR A 106 -0.80 -18.09 5.47
N GLN A 107 -1.84 -18.61 6.14
CA GLN A 107 -1.76 -18.95 7.56
C GLN A 107 -0.58 -19.90 7.88
N PRO A 108 -0.29 -20.96 7.11
CA PRO A 108 0.86 -21.82 7.38
C PRO A 108 2.22 -21.09 7.35
N ILE A 109 2.37 -20.08 6.49
CA ILE A 109 3.57 -19.23 6.43
C ILE A 109 3.67 -18.40 7.72
N ILE A 110 2.56 -17.79 8.14
CA ILE A 110 2.50 -16.97 9.35
C ILE A 110 2.81 -17.81 10.60
N ASP A 111 2.28 -19.03 10.66
CA ASP A 111 2.49 -19.96 11.76
C ASP A 111 3.97 -20.38 11.85
N GLU A 112 4.60 -20.73 10.72
CA GLU A 112 6.04 -21.07 10.69
C GLU A 112 6.92 -19.90 11.14
N LEU A 113 6.57 -18.68 10.71
CA LEU A 113 7.27 -17.45 11.12
C LEU A 113 7.11 -17.18 12.62
N GLN A 114 5.94 -17.45 13.20
CA GLN A 114 5.68 -17.29 14.64
C GLN A 114 6.40 -18.32 15.50
N ASN A 115 6.34 -19.59 15.10
CA ASN A 115 6.95 -20.68 15.85
C ASN A 115 8.46 -20.50 15.97
N SER A 116 9.09 -19.90 14.95
CA SER A 116 10.53 -19.61 14.95
C SER A 116 10.91 -18.39 15.80
N SER A 117 10.01 -17.42 15.99
CA SER A 117 10.30 -16.18 16.74
C SER A 117 10.53 -16.41 18.24
N ALA A 118 10.10 -17.55 18.79
CA ALA A 118 10.33 -17.89 20.20
C ALA A 118 11.82 -17.94 20.59
N SER A 119 12.73 -18.07 19.61
CA SER A 119 14.17 -18.15 19.86
C SER A 119 14.92 -16.81 19.87
N LEU A 120 14.32 -15.70 19.42
CA LEU A 120 14.97 -14.37 19.33
C LEU A 120 14.41 -13.36 20.36
N ALA A 121 13.78 -13.88 21.42
CA ALA A 121 13.16 -13.09 22.47
C ALA A 121 14.18 -12.21 23.21
N SER A 122 14.21 -10.91 22.94
CA SER A 122 14.50 -9.92 23.99
C SER A 122 14.21 -8.46 23.63
N SER A 123 13.89 -8.10 22.39
CA SER A 123 13.65 -6.69 22.06
C SER A 123 12.15 -6.42 21.94
N GLU A 124 11.66 -5.44 22.71
CA GLU A 124 10.30 -4.91 22.81
C GLU A 124 9.74 -4.44 21.45
N ARG A 125 9.60 -5.37 20.50
CA ARG A 125 8.96 -5.08 19.22
C ARG A 125 7.48 -4.90 19.47
N THR A 126 7.06 -3.66 19.26
CA THR A 126 5.69 -3.18 19.18
C THR A 126 4.72 -4.28 18.70
N ASN A 127 3.59 -4.40 19.39
CA ASN A 127 2.54 -5.43 19.19
C ASN A 127 1.90 -5.47 17.78
N ASN A 128 2.44 -4.75 16.81
CA ASN A 128 1.95 -4.68 15.45
C ASN A 128 2.54 -5.84 14.64
N LYS A 129 2.07 -7.06 14.94
CA LYS A 129 2.32 -8.20 14.06
C LYS A 129 1.81 -7.82 12.67
N PRO A 130 2.65 -7.83 11.61
CA PRO A 130 2.20 -7.46 10.29
C PRO A 130 1.04 -8.38 9.90
N ARG A 131 -0.12 -7.77 9.65
CA ARG A 131 -1.28 -8.47 9.10
C ARG A 131 -1.01 -8.73 7.64
N LEU A 132 -1.15 -10.00 7.27
CA LEU A 132 -1.12 -10.41 5.89
C LEU A 132 -2.54 -10.82 5.51
N ASP A 133 -3.27 -9.83 5.02
CA ASP A 133 -4.62 -10.05 4.55
C ASP A 133 -4.55 -10.73 3.17
N PRO A 134 -5.25 -11.86 2.98
CA PRO A 134 -5.21 -12.54 1.70
C PRO A 134 -5.97 -11.75 0.64
N PRO A 135 -5.59 -11.87 -0.65
CA PRO A 135 -6.31 -11.24 -1.75
C PRO A 135 -7.80 -11.53 -1.66
N PHE A 136 -8.60 -10.48 -1.78
CA PHE A 136 -10.04 -10.53 -1.72
C PHE A 136 -10.67 -9.65 -2.82
N PRO A 137 -11.74 -10.12 -3.48
CA PRO A 137 -12.42 -9.37 -4.52
C PRO A 137 -13.05 -8.07 -3.99
N GLY A 138 -13.11 -7.05 -4.84
CA GLY A 138 -13.87 -5.84 -4.57
C GLY A 138 -15.38 -6.09 -4.51
N ASP A 139 -16.13 -5.12 -4.00
CA ASP A 139 -17.59 -5.24 -3.81
C ASP A 139 -18.34 -5.43 -5.14
N SER A 140 -17.79 -4.91 -6.23
CA SER A 140 -18.26 -5.11 -7.61
C SER A 140 -18.30 -6.59 -7.98
N VAL A 141 -17.16 -7.28 -7.86
CA VAL A 141 -17.00 -8.71 -8.18
C VAL A 141 -17.81 -9.59 -7.23
N VAL A 142 -17.83 -9.28 -5.94
CA VAL A 142 -18.66 -10.00 -4.95
C VAL A 142 -20.15 -9.80 -5.26
N GLY A 143 -20.51 -8.61 -5.74
CA GLY A 143 -21.86 -8.24 -6.17
C GLY A 143 -22.36 -9.03 -7.37
N GLU A 144 -21.48 -9.60 -8.18
CA GLU A 144 -21.87 -10.47 -9.31
C GLU A 144 -22.23 -11.90 -8.87
N TRP A 145 -22.05 -12.24 -7.59
CA TRP A 145 -22.39 -13.55 -7.08
C TRP A 145 -23.87 -13.59 -6.69
N ASP A 146 -24.70 -14.23 -7.52
CA ASP A 146 -26.16 -14.30 -7.34
C ASP A 146 -26.59 -14.66 -5.91
N PHE A 147 -25.88 -15.58 -5.26
CA PHE A 147 -26.20 -15.98 -3.89
C PHE A 147 -25.88 -14.87 -2.88
N ILE A 148 -24.84 -14.05 -3.08
CA ILE A 148 -24.59 -12.87 -2.22
C ILE A 148 -25.67 -11.82 -2.44
N ILE A 149 -26.08 -11.59 -3.69
CA ILE A 149 -27.21 -10.70 -3.98
C ILE A 149 -28.47 -11.17 -3.23
N SER A 150 -28.80 -12.46 -3.30
CA SER A 150 -29.96 -13.02 -2.59
C SER A 150 -29.90 -12.80 -1.08
N LEU A 151 -28.72 -13.00 -0.45
CA LEU A 151 -28.52 -12.77 0.98
C LEU A 151 -28.73 -11.30 1.38
N CYS A 152 -28.43 -10.36 0.49
CA CYS A 152 -28.57 -8.93 0.76
C CYS A 152 -30.00 -8.43 0.50
N GLU A 153 -30.60 -8.90 -0.59
CA GLU A 153 -31.85 -8.35 -1.12
C GLU A 153 -33.11 -9.01 -0.55
N GLU A 154 -33.08 -10.31 -0.26
CA GLU A 154 -34.23 -11.01 0.31
C GLU A 154 -34.51 -10.57 1.76
N GLU A 155 -35.79 -10.38 2.12
CA GLU A 155 -36.21 -9.96 3.47
C GLU A 155 -36.12 -11.09 4.51
N ASN A 156 -34.92 -11.66 4.66
CA ASN A 156 -34.60 -12.64 5.69
C ASN A 156 -34.24 -11.94 7.01
N SER A 157 -34.52 -12.60 8.14
CA SER A 157 -33.97 -12.19 9.44
C SER A 157 -32.45 -12.41 9.46
N LEU A 158 -31.74 -11.70 10.35
CA LEU A 158 -30.28 -11.83 10.44
C LEU A 158 -29.82 -13.25 10.83
N ASP A 159 -30.63 -13.97 11.62
CA ASP A 159 -30.33 -15.36 12.01
C ASP A 159 -30.46 -16.32 10.82
N ILE A 160 -31.53 -16.16 10.02
CA ILE A 160 -31.74 -16.95 8.80
C ILE A 160 -30.62 -16.64 7.80
N LEU A 161 -30.25 -15.38 7.65
CA LEU A 161 -29.16 -14.93 6.76
C LEU A 161 -27.83 -15.60 7.10
N GLU A 162 -27.47 -15.72 8.39
CA GLU A 162 -26.25 -16.41 8.79
C GLU A 162 -26.33 -17.93 8.51
N GLY A 163 -27.49 -18.54 8.70
CA GLY A 163 -27.74 -19.93 8.30
C GLY A 163 -27.54 -20.15 6.80
N LEU A 164 -28.11 -19.28 5.96
CA LEU A 164 -27.96 -19.32 4.50
C LEU A 164 -26.51 -19.06 4.07
N PHE A 165 -25.84 -18.08 4.67
CA PHE A 165 -24.42 -17.81 4.42
C PHE A 165 -23.56 -19.06 4.70
N ASN A 166 -23.81 -19.73 5.83
CA ASN A 166 -23.10 -20.95 6.17
C ASN A 166 -23.37 -22.09 5.17
N ALA A 167 -24.59 -22.20 4.66
CA ALA A 167 -24.94 -23.18 3.62
C ALA A 167 -24.21 -22.92 2.29
N HIS A 168 -23.80 -21.67 2.01
CA HIS A 168 -23.08 -21.28 0.80
C HIS A 168 -21.55 -21.22 0.97
N LYS A 169 -20.98 -21.63 2.12
CA LYS A 169 -19.53 -21.53 2.38
C LYS A 169 -18.65 -22.21 1.34
N ASP A 170 -19.03 -23.39 0.87
CA ASP A 170 -18.26 -24.12 -0.13
C ASP A 170 -18.28 -23.40 -1.48
N THR A 171 -19.44 -22.87 -1.87
CA THR A 171 -19.58 -22.05 -3.07
C THR A 171 -18.77 -20.76 -2.98
N ILE A 172 -18.76 -20.09 -1.83
CA ILE A 172 -17.92 -18.91 -1.57
C ILE A 172 -16.43 -19.27 -1.70
N SER A 173 -16.01 -20.39 -1.10
CA SER A 173 -14.64 -20.89 -1.18
C SER A 173 -14.20 -21.11 -2.62
N GLN A 174 -15.06 -21.78 -3.40
CA GLN A 174 -14.80 -22.04 -4.81
C GLN A 174 -14.69 -20.75 -5.62
N LYS A 175 -15.63 -19.80 -5.46
CA LYS A 175 -15.60 -18.51 -6.16
C LYS A 175 -14.37 -17.68 -5.82
N LEU A 176 -13.95 -17.67 -4.56
CA LEU A 176 -12.72 -17.01 -4.13
C LEU A 176 -11.47 -17.66 -4.74
N LEU A 177 -11.44 -19.00 -4.83
CA LEU A 177 -10.34 -19.72 -5.45
C LEU A 177 -10.25 -19.44 -6.96
N GLU A 178 -11.38 -19.50 -7.67
CA GLU A 178 -11.47 -19.17 -9.11
C GLU A 178 -10.99 -17.74 -9.36
N TRP A 179 -11.49 -16.78 -8.58
CA TRP A 179 -11.09 -15.38 -8.68
C TRP A 179 -9.60 -15.17 -8.40
N ARG A 180 -9.07 -15.77 -7.33
CA ARG A 180 -7.65 -15.63 -6.96
C ARG A 180 -6.76 -16.22 -8.05
N THR A 181 -7.09 -17.39 -8.56
CA THR A 181 -6.34 -18.03 -9.65
C THR A 181 -6.29 -17.12 -10.88
N LYS A 182 -7.43 -16.50 -11.25
CA LYS A 182 -7.48 -15.55 -12.38
C LYS A 182 -6.58 -14.33 -12.14
N VAL A 183 -6.58 -13.76 -10.94
CA VAL A 183 -5.72 -12.62 -10.57
C VAL A 183 -4.24 -13.02 -10.63
N GLU A 184 -3.90 -14.17 -10.04
CA GLU A 184 -2.53 -14.68 -10.02
C GLU A 184 -2.01 -14.96 -11.43
N ASP A 185 -2.78 -15.65 -12.26
CA ASP A 185 -2.46 -15.92 -13.66
C ASP A 185 -2.24 -14.62 -14.43
N HIS A 186 -3.11 -13.62 -14.24
CA HIS A 186 -2.98 -12.32 -14.90
C HIS A 186 -1.69 -11.61 -14.50
N LEU A 187 -1.42 -11.48 -13.19
CA LEU A 187 -0.21 -10.81 -12.69
C LEU A 187 1.06 -11.52 -13.15
N VAL A 188 1.10 -12.85 -13.12
CA VAL A 188 2.23 -13.63 -13.65
C VAL A 188 2.41 -13.38 -15.13
N ASN A 189 1.34 -13.50 -15.92
CA ASN A 189 1.39 -13.26 -17.37
C ASN A 189 1.88 -11.85 -17.71
N GLN A 190 1.39 -10.84 -17.01
CA GLN A 190 1.82 -9.45 -17.19
C GLN A 190 3.29 -9.25 -16.81
N TYR A 191 3.70 -9.83 -15.68
CA TYR A 191 5.09 -9.81 -15.23
C TYR A 191 6.02 -10.49 -16.26
N THR A 192 5.67 -11.69 -16.75
CA THR A 192 6.48 -12.44 -17.71
C THR A 192 6.46 -11.84 -19.12
N SER A 193 5.35 -11.23 -19.54
CA SER A 193 5.25 -10.61 -20.87
C SER A 193 6.15 -9.39 -21.02
N SER A 194 6.49 -8.72 -19.91
CA SER A 194 7.40 -7.58 -19.94
C SER A 194 8.83 -7.95 -20.35
N PHE A 195 9.26 -9.20 -20.13
CA PHE A 195 10.59 -9.68 -20.57
C PHE A 195 10.71 -9.72 -22.09
N ALA A 196 9.63 -10.07 -22.79
CA ALA A 196 9.63 -10.21 -24.25
C ALA A 196 9.71 -8.85 -24.97
N LYS A 197 9.27 -7.75 -24.35
CA LYS A 197 9.27 -6.42 -24.98
C LYS A 197 10.64 -5.74 -24.98
N ASN A 198 11.53 -6.12 -24.06
CA ASN A 198 12.82 -5.44 -23.88
C ASN A 198 13.93 -5.96 -24.82
N THR A 199 13.70 -7.03 -25.59
CA THR A 199 14.71 -7.59 -26.50
C THR A 199 14.94 -6.76 -27.76
N ASP A 200 14.03 -5.85 -28.11
CA ASP A 200 14.09 -5.07 -29.36
C ASP A 200 14.61 -3.63 -29.16
N SER A 201 14.96 -3.24 -27.93
CA SER A 201 15.46 -1.88 -27.64
C SER A 201 16.99 -1.80 -27.81
N PRO A 202 17.53 -0.97 -28.72
CA PRO A 202 18.97 -0.84 -28.98
C PRO A 202 19.77 -0.15 -27.86
N LEU A 203 19.13 0.23 -26.75
CA LEU A 203 19.72 1.04 -25.66
C LEU A 203 20.17 0.21 -24.43
N SER A 204 19.95 -1.11 -24.40
CA SER A 204 20.39 -1.99 -23.30
C SER A 204 21.84 -2.49 -23.43
N THR A 205 22.69 -1.80 -24.19
CA THR A 205 24.03 -2.26 -24.60
C THR A 205 25.10 -2.24 -23.50
N THR A 206 24.73 -2.02 -22.23
CA THR A 206 25.68 -2.07 -21.10
C THR A 206 25.34 -3.08 -20.01
N LEU A 207 24.24 -3.82 -20.15
CA LEU A 207 24.01 -5.01 -19.33
C LEU A 207 24.79 -6.17 -19.94
N THR A 208 25.80 -6.61 -19.20
CA THR A 208 26.80 -7.62 -19.57
C THR A 208 26.21 -8.84 -20.30
N ALA A 209 26.90 -9.28 -21.35
CA ALA A 209 26.55 -10.42 -22.21
C ALA A 209 26.21 -11.74 -21.47
N SER A 210 26.53 -11.83 -20.18
CA SER A 210 26.11 -12.89 -19.26
C SER A 210 24.60 -12.98 -19.02
N GLN A 211 23.83 -11.88 -19.11
CA GLN A 211 22.37 -11.93 -18.90
C GLN A 211 21.60 -12.26 -20.19
N SER A 212 22.10 -11.87 -21.37
CA SER A 212 21.45 -12.13 -22.66
C SER A 212 21.36 -13.63 -23.00
N LEU A 213 22.35 -14.44 -22.58
CA LEU A 213 22.32 -15.90 -22.72
C LEU A 213 21.30 -16.59 -21.79
N LEU A 214 20.86 -15.93 -20.72
CA LEU A 214 19.76 -16.42 -19.89
C LEU A 214 18.42 -16.06 -20.53
N VAL A 215 18.25 -14.83 -21.07
CA VAL A 215 17.01 -14.37 -21.73
C VAL A 215 16.57 -15.29 -22.87
N SER A 216 17.49 -15.79 -23.69
CA SER A 216 17.17 -16.72 -24.79
C SER A 216 16.74 -18.13 -24.33
N ARG A 217 16.95 -18.50 -23.07
CA ARG A 217 16.48 -19.78 -22.50
C ARG A 217 15.08 -19.70 -21.87
N TYR A 218 14.48 -18.50 -21.77
CA TYR A 218 13.15 -18.30 -21.18
C TYR A 218 11.99 -18.38 -22.19
N THR A 219 12.19 -18.99 -23.36
CA THR A 219 11.03 -19.41 -24.19
C THR A 219 10.10 -20.30 -23.36
N ALA A 220 8.80 -20.05 -23.46
CA ALA A 220 7.69 -20.47 -22.58
C ALA A 220 7.66 -21.93 -22.06
N GLY A 221 8.48 -22.85 -22.60
CA GLY A 221 8.63 -24.21 -22.10
C GLY A 221 9.56 -24.37 -20.89
N PHE A 222 10.54 -23.48 -20.65
CA PHE A 222 11.53 -23.66 -19.58
C PHE A 222 11.11 -23.08 -18.22
N LEU A 223 10.30 -22.01 -18.22
CA LEU A 223 9.74 -21.47 -16.97
C LEU A 223 8.86 -22.48 -16.22
N ARG A 224 8.27 -23.47 -16.90
CA ARG A 224 7.48 -24.51 -16.21
C ARG A 224 8.31 -25.49 -15.39
N ASN A 225 9.60 -25.65 -15.67
CA ASN A 225 10.37 -26.77 -15.11
C ASN A 225 11.28 -26.39 -13.93
N SER A 226 11.42 -25.10 -13.58
CA SER A 226 12.19 -24.68 -12.40
C SER A 226 11.78 -23.29 -11.92
N ILE A 227 10.49 -23.05 -11.67
CA ILE A 227 10.13 -21.89 -10.83
C ILE A 227 10.81 -22.15 -9.48
N PRO A 228 11.75 -21.30 -9.04
CA PRO A 228 12.49 -21.59 -7.82
C PRO A 228 11.49 -21.65 -6.66
N ILE A 229 11.61 -22.72 -5.88
CA ILE A 229 10.71 -23.01 -4.78
C ILE A 229 10.92 -21.93 -3.74
N ILE A 230 9.87 -21.13 -3.44
CA ILE A 230 9.93 -20.20 -2.32
C ILE A 230 10.23 -20.95 -1.04
N GLN A 231 11.17 -20.38 -0.29
CA GLN A 231 11.49 -20.82 1.04
C GLN A 231 11.02 -19.78 2.05
N VAL A 232 10.41 -20.28 3.12
CA VAL A 232 10.15 -19.54 4.35
C VAL A 232 11.12 -20.10 5.36
N ARG A 233 12.05 -19.27 5.86
CA ARG A 233 13.12 -19.71 6.77
C ARG A 233 13.95 -20.88 6.22
N GLY A 234 14.17 -20.91 4.91
CA GLY A 234 14.92 -21.98 4.25
C GLY A 234 14.13 -23.28 4.01
N LYS A 235 12.84 -23.33 4.35
CA LYS A 235 11.96 -24.50 4.15
C LYS A 235 10.83 -24.19 3.18
N SER A 236 10.44 -25.19 2.38
CA SER A 236 9.32 -25.07 1.42
C SER A 236 7.98 -25.58 1.97
N ASP A 237 7.97 -26.28 3.10
CA ASP A 237 6.77 -26.99 3.58
C ASP A 237 5.57 -26.07 3.80
N ALA A 238 5.83 -24.87 4.33
CA ALA A 238 4.80 -23.85 4.57
C ALA A 238 4.18 -23.26 3.30
N THR A 239 4.71 -23.57 2.11
CA THR A 239 4.21 -23.05 0.82
C THR A 239 3.75 -24.14 -0.15
N ASN A 240 3.92 -25.42 0.18
CA ASN A 240 3.63 -26.55 -0.72
C ASN A 240 2.15 -26.63 -1.13
N HIS A 241 1.23 -26.09 -0.35
CA HIS A 241 -0.20 -26.05 -0.65
C HIS A 241 -0.61 -24.90 -1.58
N LEU A 242 0.30 -23.97 -1.86
CA LEU A 242 0.05 -22.81 -2.72
C LEU A 242 0.29 -23.16 -4.20
N SER A 243 -0.39 -22.45 -5.10
CA SER A 243 -0.18 -22.60 -6.54
C SER A 243 1.23 -22.13 -6.93
N ASP A 244 1.75 -22.61 -8.06
CA ASP A 244 3.03 -22.13 -8.60
C ASP A 244 3.04 -20.62 -8.85
N ASN A 245 1.91 -20.07 -9.27
CA ASN A 245 1.75 -18.63 -9.52
C ASN A 245 1.72 -17.84 -8.21
N THR A 246 1.00 -18.31 -7.19
CA THR A 246 1.06 -17.72 -5.84
C THR A 246 2.50 -17.74 -5.33
N ARG A 247 3.18 -18.88 -5.43
CA ARG A 247 4.59 -19.01 -5.02
C ARG A 247 5.47 -18.08 -5.83
N PHE A 248 5.31 -17.93 -7.13
CA PHE A 248 6.10 -16.95 -7.90
C PHE A 248 5.86 -15.50 -7.43
N LEU A 249 4.60 -15.13 -7.23
CA LEU A 249 4.21 -13.76 -6.85
C LEU A 249 4.64 -13.38 -5.43
N LEU A 250 4.74 -14.35 -4.54
CA LEU A 250 5.18 -14.15 -3.16
C LEU A 250 6.70 -13.96 -3.01
N ARG A 251 7.50 -14.03 -4.08
CA ARG A 251 8.96 -13.91 -3.97
C ARG A 251 9.33 -12.47 -3.60
N ALA A 252 10.33 -12.32 -2.76
CA ALA A 252 10.83 -11.01 -2.34
C ALA A 252 11.41 -10.16 -3.48
N ASP A 253 11.81 -10.78 -4.60
CA ASP A 253 12.29 -10.11 -5.81
C ASP A 253 11.22 -9.90 -6.89
N THR A 254 9.99 -10.41 -6.72
CA THR A 254 8.88 -10.11 -7.62
C THR A 254 8.29 -8.75 -7.27
N ILE A 255 8.73 -7.72 -8.01
CA ILE A 255 8.37 -6.31 -7.74
C ILE A 255 7.57 -5.71 -8.88
N PHE A 256 6.42 -5.15 -8.51
CA PHE A 256 5.55 -4.39 -9.40
C PHE A 256 5.69 -2.89 -9.15
N MET A 257 5.28 -2.12 -10.15
CA MET A 257 5.08 -0.69 -10.08
C MET A 257 3.74 -0.34 -10.73
N GLN A 258 3.07 0.68 -10.19
CA GLN A 258 1.80 1.13 -10.75
C GLN A 258 2.07 2.15 -11.87
N SER A 259 1.79 1.74 -13.11
CA SER A 259 2.04 2.48 -14.36
C SER A 259 1.28 3.79 -14.45
N ARG A 260 0.06 3.80 -13.92
CA ARG A 260 -0.75 5.01 -13.80
C ARG A 260 -0.54 5.52 -12.38
N PRO A 261 0.23 6.61 -12.19
CA PRO A 261 0.22 7.26 -10.89
C PRO A 261 -1.23 7.56 -10.60
N THR A 262 -1.73 7.05 -9.48
CA THR A 262 -2.97 7.58 -8.91
C THR A 262 -2.77 9.09 -8.90
N PRO A 263 -3.68 9.91 -9.46
CA PRO A 263 -3.51 11.36 -9.45
C PRO A 263 -3.41 11.81 -8.00
N CYS A 264 -2.19 11.84 -7.48
CA CYS A 264 -1.90 12.35 -6.17
C CYS A 264 -2.00 13.86 -6.35
N TYR A 265 -2.93 14.46 -5.63
CA TYR A 265 -3.33 15.87 -5.70
C TYR A 265 -2.20 16.89 -5.37
N ASN A 266 -0.93 16.48 -5.41
CA ASN A 266 0.21 17.30 -5.12
C ASN A 266 0.97 17.59 -6.43
N ASP A 267 0.66 18.72 -7.06
CA ASP A 267 1.28 19.25 -8.31
C ASP A 267 2.83 19.40 -8.25
N ALA A 268 3.46 19.21 -7.09
CA ALA A 268 4.91 19.31 -6.95
C ALA A 268 5.69 18.11 -7.52
N GLY A 269 5.01 17.05 -8.00
CA GLY A 269 5.64 15.80 -8.44
C GLY A 269 6.07 15.72 -9.91
N GLU A 270 5.68 16.67 -10.77
CA GLU A 270 5.94 16.56 -12.21
C GLU A 270 7.43 16.72 -12.58
N GLU A 271 8.20 17.52 -11.83
CA GLU A 271 9.59 17.85 -12.21
C GLU A 271 10.58 16.68 -12.04
N TYR A 272 10.29 15.70 -11.18
CA TYR A 272 11.20 14.59 -10.86
C TYR A 272 10.70 13.19 -11.29
N GLY A 273 9.52 13.15 -11.94
CA GLY A 273 8.76 11.94 -12.22
C GLY A 273 8.19 11.35 -10.93
N ALA A 274 6.95 10.85 -10.99
CA ALA A 274 6.29 10.24 -9.83
C ALA A 274 7.24 9.23 -9.15
N VAL A 275 7.44 9.37 -7.83
CA VAL A 275 8.12 8.35 -7.04
C VAL A 275 7.24 7.12 -7.09
N ILE A 276 7.56 6.18 -7.99
CA ILE A 276 6.71 5.04 -8.23
C ILE A 276 6.92 4.07 -7.07
N ASN A 277 5.95 3.97 -6.17
CA ASN A 277 5.99 3.06 -5.04
C ASN A 277 6.23 1.63 -5.53
N ASN A 278 7.15 0.92 -4.88
CA ASN A 278 7.29 -0.51 -5.10
C ASN A 278 6.10 -1.24 -4.47
N VAL A 279 5.51 -2.16 -5.22
CA VAL A 279 4.35 -2.93 -4.78
C VAL A 279 4.68 -4.41 -4.89
N HIS A 280 4.43 -5.13 -3.81
CA HIS A 280 4.59 -6.57 -3.73
C HIS A 280 3.21 -7.23 -3.61
N PHE A 281 3.09 -8.46 -4.09
CA PHE A 281 1.90 -9.27 -3.82
C PHE A 281 1.99 -9.88 -2.40
N PRO A 282 0.91 -9.94 -1.60
CA PRO A 282 -0.47 -9.51 -1.90
C PRO A 282 -0.77 -8.05 -1.51
N ASP A 283 0.24 -7.21 -1.25
CA ASP A 283 0.14 -5.80 -0.85
C ASP A 283 -0.29 -4.83 -1.97
N MET A 284 -1.18 -5.28 -2.86
CA MET A 284 -1.73 -4.47 -3.94
C MET A 284 -3.11 -3.95 -3.54
N TYR A 285 -3.32 -2.63 -3.60
CA TYR A 285 -4.56 -1.98 -3.15
C TYR A 285 -5.83 -2.60 -3.76
N GLN A 286 -5.79 -2.92 -5.06
CA GLN A 286 -6.91 -3.46 -5.85
C GLN A 286 -7.31 -4.88 -5.45
N ILE A 287 -6.47 -5.60 -4.69
CA ILE A 287 -6.78 -6.96 -4.23
C ILE A 287 -6.80 -7.05 -2.70
N GLN A 288 -6.48 -5.97 -1.98
CA GLN A 288 -6.63 -5.86 -0.52
C GLN A 288 -7.99 -5.30 -0.13
N ASN A 289 -9.04 -5.70 -0.85
CA ASN A 289 -10.37 -5.19 -0.59
C ASN A 289 -10.90 -5.79 0.71
N VAL A 290 -11.44 -4.91 1.55
CA VAL A 290 -12.29 -5.31 2.65
C VAL A 290 -13.71 -5.18 2.13
N PRO A 291 -14.52 -6.26 2.12
CA PRO A 291 -15.87 -6.18 1.57
C PRO A 291 -16.67 -5.18 2.40
N TYR A 292 -17.14 -4.15 1.73
CA TYR A 292 -17.95 -3.09 2.27
C TYR A 292 -19.13 -2.92 1.29
N LEU A 293 -20.11 -3.80 1.38
CA LEU A 293 -21.29 -3.86 0.50
C LEU A 293 -22.25 -2.65 0.67
N TYR A 294 -21.74 -1.40 0.70
CA TYR A 294 -22.53 -0.17 0.89
C TYR A 294 -23.02 0.44 -0.43
N LYS A 295 -22.33 0.18 -1.54
CA LYS A 295 -22.63 0.84 -2.80
C LYS A 295 -23.74 0.08 -3.53
N THR A 296 -24.75 0.81 -3.99
CA THR A 296 -25.57 0.36 -5.13
C THR A 296 -24.57 -0.01 -6.23
N PHE A 297 -24.62 -1.25 -6.72
CA PHE A 297 -23.68 -1.86 -7.68
C PHE A 297 -23.59 -1.07 -8.99
N LEU A 298 -22.95 0.09 -8.95
CA LEU A 298 -22.81 1.02 -10.06
C LEU A 298 -21.53 0.67 -10.80
N GLU A 299 -21.77 0.02 -11.93
CA GLU A 299 -20.83 -0.45 -12.95
C GLU A 299 -19.94 -1.63 -12.52
N PRO A 300 -19.94 -2.73 -13.29
CA PRO A 300 -19.05 -3.85 -13.02
C PRO A 300 -17.59 -3.37 -13.17
N GLU A 301 -16.83 -3.40 -12.08
CA GLU A 301 -15.40 -3.11 -12.17
C GLU A 301 -14.72 -4.27 -12.90
N ASN A 302 -14.08 -3.97 -14.02
CA ASN A 302 -13.26 -4.94 -14.70
C ASN A 302 -11.93 -5.06 -13.96
N ILE A 303 -11.84 -5.99 -13.01
CA ILE A 303 -10.62 -6.25 -12.24
C ILE A 303 -9.38 -6.43 -13.11
N VAL A 304 -9.54 -6.97 -14.32
CA VAL A 304 -8.43 -7.16 -15.26
C VAL A 304 -7.87 -5.80 -15.69
N GLU A 305 -8.73 -4.85 -16.03
CA GLU A 305 -8.32 -3.49 -16.43
C GLU A 305 -7.64 -2.73 -15.28
N ASP A 306 -8.08 -2.97 -14.04
CA ASP A 306 -7.44 -2.38 -12.87
C ASP A 306 -6.03 -2.95 -12.62
N LEU A 307 -5.86 -4.25 -12.84
CA LEU A 307 -4.57 -4.93 -12.70
C LEU A 307 -3.60 -4.63 -13.84
N GLU A 308 -4.08 -4.24 -15.03
CA GLU A 308 -3.24 -3.78 -16.15
C GLU A 308 -2.35 -2.60 -15.76
N SER A 309 -2.71 -1.86 -14.71
CA SER A 309 -1.85 -0.80 -14.18
C SER A 309 -0.57 -1.32 -13.51
N TYR A 310 -0.46 -2.58 -13.11
CA TYR A 310 0.71 -3.13 -12.40
C TYR A 310 1.73 -3.77 -13.32
N VAL A 311 2.84 -3.08 -13.58
CA VAL A 311 3.90 -3.58 -14.45
C VAL A 311 5.13 -3.98 -13.64
N ARG A 312 5.94 -4.89 -14.18
CA ARG A 312 7.23 -5.29 -13.61
C ARG A 312 8.15 -4.07 -13.43
N HIS A 313 8.79 -3.96 -12.26
CA HIS A 313 9.80 -2.94 -12.01
C HIS A 313 11.23 -3.54 -12.06
N GLU A 314 11.80 -3.61 -13.26
CA GLU A 314 13.10 -4.27 -13.51
C GLU A 314 14.27 -3.74 -12.66
N GLY A 315 14.40 -2.42 -12.50
CA GLY A 315 15.47 -1.84 -11.67
C GLY A 315 15.41 -2.28 -10.20
N LYS A 316 14.23 -2.16 -9.58
CA LYS A 316 14.00 -2.58 -8.19
C LYS A 316 14.11 -4.09 -8.01
N GLU A 317 13.64 -4.89 -8.96
CA GLU A 317 13.87 -6.35 -8.95
C GLU A 317 15.36 -6.69 -8.96
N THR A 318 16.16 -6.01 -9.78
CA THR A 318 17.61 -6.23 -9.85
C THR A 318 18.29 -5.89 -8.52
N ILE A 319 17.91 -4.78 -7.91
CA ILE A 319 18.33 -4.41 -6.55
C ILE A 319 17.94 -5.51 -5.57
N ALA A 320 16.66 -5.89 -5.52
CA ALA A 320 16.15 -6.90 -4.60
C ALA A 320 16.91 -8.23 -4.73
N ARG A 321 17.10 -8.75 -5.94
CA ARG A 321 17.90 -9.97 -6.17
C ARG A 321 19.32 -9.87 -5.65
N THR A 322 19.96 -8.73 -5.86
CA THR A 322 21.34 -8.50 -5.41
C THR A 322 21.40 -8.46 -3.89
N LEU A 323 20.46 -7.77 -3.24
CA LEU A 323 20.36 -7.73 -1.78
C LEU A 323 20.08 -9.11 -1.19
N LEU A 324 19.12 -9.86 -1.74
CA LEU A 324 18.81 -11.23 -1.33
C LEU A 324 20.01 -12.17 -1.45
N LYS A 325 20.80 -12.02 -2.52
CA LYS A 325 22.03 -12.80 -2.71
C LYS A 325 23.07 -12.50 -1.64
N VAL A 326 23.24 -11.23 -1.26
CA VAL A 326 24.16 -10.83 -0.16
C VAL A 326 23.67 -11.34 1.19
N LEU A 327 22.36 -11.42 1.40
CA LEU A 327 21.76 -12.01 2.61
C LEU A 327 21.76 -13.54 2.60
N GLU A 328 22.23 -14.19 1.53
CA GLU A 328 22.18 -15.65 1.34
C GLU A 328 20.74 -16.21 1.38
N MET A 329 19.77 -15.42 0.89
CA MET A 329 18.34 -15.75 0.86
C MET A 329 17.70 -15.53 -0.52
N PRO A 330 18.23 -16.13 -1.61
CA PRO A 330 17.77 -15.87 -2.99
C PRO A 330 16.30 -16.23 -3.26
N ASP A 331 15.73 -17.15 -2.47
CA ASP A 331 14.38 -17.67 -2.63
C ASP A 331 13.44 -17.26 -1.48
N ALA A 332 13.77 -16.18 -0.77
CA ALA A 332 12.95 -15.67 0.33
C ALA A 332 11.54 -15.24 -0.14
N ALA A 333 10.54 -15.57 0.67
CA ALA A 333 9.22 -14.96 0.54
C ALA A 333 9.25 -13.48 0.97
N TYR A 334 8.58 -12.61 0.21
CA TYR A 334 8.35 -11.22 0.59
C TYR A 334 7.73 -11.10 1.99
N ILE A 335 6.77 -11.98 2.30
CA ILE A 335 6.10 -12.04 3.61
C ILE A 335 7.10 -12.26 4.74
N GLU A 336 8.10 -13.11 4.55
CA GLU A 336 9.14 -13.35 5.55
C GLU A 336 9.92 -12.07 5.85
N LEU A 337 10.33 -11.34 4.82
CA LEU A 337 11.09 -10.10 4.98
C LEU A 337 10.24 -8.97 5.56
N LYS A 338 8.95 -8.88 5.18
CA LYS A 338 7.99 -7.99 5.80
C LYS A 338 7.79 -8.31 7.28
N TYR A 339 7.74 -9.60 7.64
CA TYR A 339 7.64 -10.05 9.03
C TYR A 339 8.87 -9.71 9.86
N MET A 340 10.06 -9.68 9.25
CA MET A 340 11.28 -9.21 9.90
C MET A 340 11.21 -7.72 10.29
N GLY A 341 10.37 -6.92 9.63
CA GLY A 341 10.13 -5.52 9.94
C GLY A 341 11.31 -4.60 9.62
N LYS A 342 11.51 -3.56 10.43
CA LYS A 342 12.61 -2.60 10.30
C LYS A 342 13.93 -3.18 10.83
N VAL A 343 14.57 -4.01 10.03
CA VAL A 343 15.88 -4.62 10.36
C VAL A 343 16.93 -4.41 9.30
N PHE A 344 16.53 -3.97 8.10
CA PHE A 344 17.47 -3.89 6.99
C PHE A 344 18.22 -2.58 7.08
N VAL A 345 19.54 -2.67 7.16
CA VAL A 345 20.42 -1.50 7.21
C VAL A 345 21.28 -1.50 5.95
N CYS A 346 21.35 -0.36 5.27
CA CYS A 346 22.30 -0.19 4.18
C CYS A 346 23.73 -0.26 4.73
N GLY A 347 24.52 -1.21 4.26
CA GLY A 347 25.92 -1.38 4.66
C GLY A 347 26.87 -0.36 4.01
N ARG A 348 26.39 0.37 2.99
CA ARG A 348 27.14 1.44 2.30
C ARG A 348 26.94 2.82 2.94
N CYS A 349 25.89 2.98 3.74
CA CYS A 349 25.66 4.19 4.52
C CYS A 349 26.41 4.10 5.84
N THR A 350 27.17 5.14 6.16
CA THR A 350 27.86 5.26 7.45
C THR A 350 26.88 5.22 8.62
N ASN A 351 25.72 5.84 8.46
CA ASN A 351 24.63 5.85 9.43
C ASN A 351 23.33 5.35 8.82
N GLY A 352 23.36 4.10 8.36
CA GLY A 352 22.18 3.45 7.80
C GLY A 352 21.07 3.36 8.84
N SER A 353 19.95 4.02 8.57
CA SER A 353 18.71 3.79 9.30
C SER A 353 18.25 2.34 9.11
N VAL A 354 17.60 1.80 10.14
CA VAL A 354 16.85 0.54 9.98
C VAL A 354 15.63 0.82 9.10
N MET A 355 15.48 -0.01 8.07
CA MET A 355 14.43 0.07 7.07
C MET A 355 13.68 -1.24 6.98
N GLU A 356 12.45 -1.17 6.50
CA GLU A 356 11.71 -2.34 6.03
C GLU A 356 12.30 -2.81 4.69
N TRP A 357 11.89 -4.00 4.25
CA TRP A 357 12.38 -4.56 2.97
C TRP A 357 12.12 -3.63 1.77
N SER A 358 10.89 -3.12 1.65
CA SER A 358 10.52 -2.13 0.64
C SER A 358 11.34 -0.85 0.74
N GLY A 359 11.66 -0.42 1.97
CA GLY A 359 12.46 0.76 2.26
C GLY A 359 13.92 0.63 1.81
N ILE A 360 14.57 -0.51 2.07
CA ILE A 360 15.97 -0.72 1.63
C ILE A 360 16.06 -0.80 0.10
N ILE A 361 15.08 -1.39 -0.57
CA ILE A 361 15.01 -1.40 -2.04
C ILE A 361 14.83 0.02 -2.58
N GLU A 362 13.89 0.78 -2.02
CA GLU A 362 13.63 2.17 -2.42
C GLU A 362 14.87 3.06 -2.21
N HIS A 363 15.58 2.85 -1.11
CA HIS A 363 16.84 3.54 -0.82
C HIS A 363 17.85 3.32 -1.93
N TYR A 364 18.17 2.06 -2.27
CA TYR A 364 19.12 1.76 -3.35
C TYR A 364 18.67 2.32 -4.71
N TYR A 365 17.38 2.17 -5.03
CA TYR A 365 16.83 2.67 -6.29
C TYR A 365 16.93 4.19 -6.41
N THR A 366 16.58 4.91 -5.34
CA THR A 366 16.70 6.37 -5.30
C THR A 366 18.16 6.80 -5.43
N ARG A 367 19.09 6.10 -4.77
CA ARG A 367 20.52 6.42 -4.85
C ARG A 367 21.07 6.20 -6.26
N GLU A 368 20.69 5.13 -6.92
CA GLU A 368 21.06 4.86 -8.31
C GLU A 368 20.47 5.92 -9.27
N LYS A 369 19.18 6.25 -9.12
CA LYS A 369 18.52 7.29 -9.92
C LYS A 369 19.17 8.67 -9.71
N SER A 370 19.42 9.07 -8.47
CA SER A 370 20.12 10.32 -8.13
C SER A 370 21.54 10.34 -8.68
N TRP A 371 22.22 9.20 -8.71
CA TRP A 371 23.55 9.08 -9.30
C TRP A 371 23.55 9.36 -10.80
N VAL A 372 22.64 8.71 -11.53
CA VAL A 372 22.47 8.87 -12.99
C VAL A 372 22.01 10.29 -13.34
N ASN A 373 21.12 10.89 -12.56
CA ASN A 373 20.67 12.27 -12.80
C ASN A 373 21.73 13.30 -12.41
N GLY A 374 22.42 13.06 -11.29
CA GLY A 374 23.43 13.95 -10.72
C GLY A 374 24.76 13.95 -11.45
N SER A 375 25.04 12.97 -12.33
CA SER A 375 26.23 13.02 -13.20
C SER A 375 26.24 14.29 -14.08
N ASN A 376 25.07 14.84 -14.40
CA ASN A 376 24.96 16.10 -15.15
C ASN A 376 25.30 17.33 -14.28
N ILE A 377 25.03 17.28 -12.97
CA ILE A 377 25.29 18.39 -12.03
C ILE A 377 26.78 18.52 -11.69
N ARG A 378 27.56 17.43 -11.84
CA ARG A 378 29.01 17.39 -11.50
C ARG A 378 29.87 18.40 -12.25
N ASN A 379 29.37 18.97 -13.34
CA ASN A 379 30.08 19.99 -14.10
C ASN A 379 29.90 21.42 -13.56
N SER A 380 29.13 21.62 -12.48
CA SER A 380 28.84 22.96 -11.94
C SER A 380 29.89 23.47 -10.95
N PHE A 381 30.64 22.59 -10.27
CA PHE A 381 31.70 23.03 -9.36
C PHE A 381 32.99 23.32 -10.13
N LYS A 382 33.35 24.61 -10.21
CA LYS A 382 34.68 25.06 -10.65
C LYS A 382 35.70 24.90 -9.51
N THR A 383 36.03 23.68 -9.15
CA THR A 383 37.17 23.40 -8.29
C THR A 383 38.46 23.44 -9.12
N LYS A 384 39.60 23.80 -8.50
CA LYS A 384 40.92 23.77 -9.19
C LYS A 384 41.28 22.37 -9.70
N HIS A 385 40.68 21.32 -9.12
CA HIS A 385 40.85 19.93 -9.50
C HIS A 385 39.48 19.27 -9.67
N PRO A 386 39.23 18.46 -10.72
CA PRO A 386 37.97 17.74 -10.90
C PRO A 386 37.68 16.82 -9.69
N VAL A 387 36.49 16.95 -9.10
CA VAL A 387 36.03 16.03 -8.05
C VAL A 387 35.33 14.85 -8.69
N MET A 388 36.01 13.70 -8.71
CA MET A 388 35.44 12.45 -9.21
C MET A 388 34.68 11.76 -8.08
N CYS A 389 33.37 11.98 -8.01
CA CYS A 389 32.53 11.19 -7.10
C CYS A 389 32.49 9.73 -7.59
N LYS A 390 32.34 8.76 -6.66
CA LYS A 390 31.98 7.36 -6.95
C LYS A 390 30.59 7.00 -6.43
N ASN A 391 29.91 6.07 -7.11
CA ASN A 391 28.62 5.56 -6.63
C ASN A 391 28.91 4.61 -5.48
N THR A 392 28.66 5.05 -4.26
CA THR A 392 28.84 4.20 -3.07
C THR A 392 27.81 3.08 -2.99
N HIS A 393 26.69 3.20 -3.72
CA HIS A 393 25.59 2.26 -3.76
C HIS A 393 25.61 1.38 -5.02
N ASP A 394 26.76 1.30 -5.68
CA ASP A 394 26.95 0.37 -6.79
C ASP A 394 26.67 -1.07 -6.34
N LEU A 395 25.85 -1.78 -7.12
CA LEU A 395 25.43 -3.15 -6.87
C LEU A 395 26.53 -4.16 -7.26
N GLU A 396 27.53 -3.72 -8.04
CA GLU A 396 28.60 -4.58 -8.51
C GLU A 396 29.43 -5.17 -7.34
N PRO A 397 29.60 -6.50 -7.29
CA PRO A 397 30.44 -7.15 -6.29
C PRO A 397 31.86 -6.59 -6.30
N GLY A 398 32.38 -6.22 -5.13
CA GLY A 398 33.76 -5.73 -4.97
C GLY A 398 33.99 -4.27 -5.32
N ALA A 399 32.96 -3.52 -5.77
CA ALA A 399 33.06 -2.07 -5.97
C ALA A 399 33.55 -1.35 -4.69
N MET A 400 33.11 -1.86 -3.54
CA MET A 400 33.37 -1.33 -2.20
C MET A 400 33.44 -2.50 -1.20
N SER A 401 34.27 -2.37 -0.15
CA SER A 401 34.56 -3.45 0.83
C SER A 401 33.44 -3.75 1.82
N GLN A 402 32.54 -2.78 2.07
CA GLN A 402 31.38 -2.98 2.95
C GLN A 402 30.37 -3.97 2.33
N PRO A 403 29.45 -4.57 3.08
CA PRO A 403 28.31 -5.27 2.50
C PRO A 403 27.29 -4.29 1.91
N LEU A 404 26.41 -4.76 1.02
CA LEU A 404 25.28 -3.95 0.52
C LEU A 404 24.22 -3.78 1.61
N VAL A 405 23.81 -4.89 2.21
CA VAL A 405 22.80 -4.91 3.27
C VAL A 405 23.30 -5.74 4.43
N ARG A 406 22.93 -5.32 5.63
CA ARG A 406 23.11 -6.07 6.87
C ARG A 406 21.80 -6.07 7.65
N ILE A 407 21.61 -7.07 8.49
CA ILE A 407 20.49 -7.15 9.44
C ILE A 407 20.97 -6.46 10.72
N GLY A 408 20.28 -5.40 11.14
CA GLY A 408 20.59 -4.65 12.36
C GLY A 408 19.79 -5.14 13.56
N ASP A 409 20.35 -4.98 14.76
CA ASP A 409 19.80 -5.49 16.02
C ASP A 409 18.72 -4.58 16.66
N GLY A 410 18.32 -3.48 16.01
CA GLY A 410 17.26 -2.59 16.49
C GLY A 410 17.51 -1.12 16.19
N GLU A 411 16.59 -0.26 16.63
CA GLU A 411 16.67 1.19 16.45
C GLU A 411 17.79 1.78 17.31
N THR A 412 18.98 1.93 16.75
CA THR A 412 19.94 2.91 17.25
C THR A 412 19.44 4.28 16.81
N SER A 413 18.75 5.01 17.70
CA SER A 413 18.39 6.40 17.44
C SER A 413 19.67 7.22 17.30
N PHE A 414 19.99 7.56 16.06
CA PHE A 414 21.22 8.24 15.73
C PHE A 414 21.00 9.75 15.70
N ASN A 415 21.70 10.48 16.57
CA ASN A 415 21.73 11.94 16.56
C ASN A 415 23.09 12.41 16.00
N PRO A 416 23.17 12.80 14.72
CA PRO A 416 24.43 13.24 14.15
C PRO A 416 24.96 14.51 14.80
N VAL A 417 26.26 14.53 15.07
CA VAL A 417 26.98 15.73 15.52
C VAL A 417 27.50 16.51 14.31
N LEU A 418 27.79 15.84 13.19
CA LEU A 418 28.40 16.43 12.00
C LEU A 418 27.61 16.07 10.74
N ARG A 419 27.73 16.88 9.68
CA ARG A 419 27.13 16.61 8.36
C ARG A 419 28.11 16.89 7.22
N CYS A 420 28.13 16.03 6.21
CA CYS A 420 28.91 16.30 5.00
C CYS A 420 28.09 17.17 4.05
N LEU A 421 28.45 18.45 3.91
CA LEU A 421 27.73 19.40 3.05
C LEU A 421 27.66 18.97 1.57
N ILE A 422 28.66 18.21 1.08
CA ILE A 422 28.66 17.71 -0.29
C ILE A 422 27.54 16.67 -0.44
N CYS A 423 27.43 15.73 0.50
CA CYS A 423 26.35 14.75 0.50
C CYS A 423 25.00 15.38 0.82
N ASP A 424 24.91 16.29 1.79
CA ASP A 424 23.68 17.03 2.13
C ASP A 424 23.10 17.77 0.91
N TRP A 425 23.98 18.31 0.05
CA TRP A 425 23.58 18.92 -1.21
C TRP A 425 22.98 17.93 -2.22
N PHE A 426 23.55 16.72 -2.32
CA PHE A 426 22.97 15.63 -3.10
C PHE A 426 21.72 15.01 -2.43
N GLU A 427 21.58 15.17 -1.11
CA GLU A 427 20.58 14.53 -0.25
C GLU A 427 19.39 15.41 0.11
N ARG A 428 19.15 16.51 -0.62
CA ARG A 428 17.88 17.27 -0.54
C ARG A 428 16.61 16.41 -0.71
N LEU A 429 16.76 15.12 -1.05
CA LEU A 429 15.72 14.10 -1.17
C LEU A 429 15.61 13.13 0.03
N GLY A 430 16.21 13.42 1.20
CA GLY A 430 15.85 12.75 2.46
C GLY A 430 16.81 11.68 2.98
N GLY A 431 18.10 11.73 2.61
CA GLY A 431 19.15 10.96 3.28
C GLY A 431 19.78 11.74 4.43
N SER A 432 20.08 11.09 5.56
CA SER A 432 20.84 11.70 6.65
C SER A 432 22.35 11.48 6.46
N SER A 433 23.05 12.43 5.86
CA SER A 433 24.53 12.52 5.81
C SER A 433 25.16 12.94 7.14
N GLY A 434 24.58 12.45 8.23
CA GLY A 434 25.09 12.64 9.58
C GLY A 434 26.37 11.85 9.85
N PHE A 435 27.19 12.27 10.81
CA PHE A 435 28.34 11.52 11.35
C PHE A 435 28.46 11.73 12.87
N GLU A 436 28.90 10.72 13.63
CA GLU A 436 29.13 10.81 15.09
C GLU A 436 30.42 11.55 15.41
N SER A 437 31.43 11.35 14.56
CA SER A 437 32.76 11.88 14.77
C SER A 437 33.37 12.47 13.51
N MET A 438 34.33 13.39 13.68
CA MET A 438 35.14 13.94 12.59
C MET A 438 35.91 12.84 11.86
N LYS A 439 36.30 11.77 12.57
CA LYS A 439 36.99 10.63 11.99
C LYS A 439 36.11 9.90 10.97
N ASP A 440 34.84 9.69 11.28
CA ASP A 440 33.89 9.03 10.38
C ASP A 440 33.59 9.90 9.16
N MET A 441 33.44 11.22 9.36
CA MET A 441 33.27 12.17 8.25
C MET A 441 34.51 12.19 7.34
N ARG A 442 35.73 12.20 7.91
CA ARG A 442 36.99 12.16 7.15
C ARG A 442 37.09 10.86 6.35
N GLN A 443 36.79 9.72 6.97
CA GLN A 443 36.80 8.42 6.30
C GLN A 443 35.78 8.37 5.15
N HIS A 444 34.57 8.86 5.38
CA HIS A 444 33.56 9.01 4.33
C HIS A 444 34.08 9.87 3.16
N MET A 445 34.70 11.01 3.46
CA MET A 445 35.24 11.86 2.40
C MET A 445 36.32 11.16 1.56
N LEU A 446 37.18 10.35 2.20
CA LEU A 446 38.19 9.54 1.52
C LEU A 446 37.58 8.49 0.60
N GLU A 447 36.55 7.79 1.07
CA GLU A 447 35.88 6.72 0.32
C GLU A 447 35.08 7.25 -0.87
N VAL A 448 34.32 8.33 -0.67
CA VAL A 448 33.37 8.85 -1.66
C VAL A 448 34.05 9.75 -2.70
N PHE A 449 35.00 10.59 -2.30
CA PHE A 449 35.52 11.67 -3.14
C PHE A 449 36.95 11.45 -3.66
N MET A 450 37.72 10.48 -3.16
CA MET A 450 39.19 10.56 -3.29
C MET A 450 39.92 9.44 -4.03
N ARG A 451 39.24 8.39 -4.52
CA ARG A 451 39.95 7.29 -5.20
C ARG A 451 40.51 7.61 -6.60
N ALA A 452 40.27 8.79 -7.17
CA ALA A 452 40.83 9.18 -8.47
C ALA A 452 42.20 9.89 -8.38
N CYS A 453 42.61 10.37 -7.20
CA CYS A 453 43.90 11.03 -6.97
C CYS A 453 44.83 10.17 -6.09
N LEU A 454 44.92 8.86 -6.37
CA LEU A 454 45.78 7.93 -5.63
C LEU A 454 47.27 8.28 -5.69
N SER A 455 47.70 9.21 -6.54
CA SER A 455 49.08 9.69 -6.55
C SER A 455 49.44 10.58 -5.36
N ASP A 456 48.47 11.07 -4.56
CA ASP A 456 48.77 12.08 -3.53
C ASP A 456 47.90 12.01 -2.26
N ARG A 457 47.59 10.79 -1.79
CA ARG A 457 46.89 10.60 -0.50
C ARG A 457 47.59 11.35 0.66
N VAL A 458 48.93 11.30 0.69
CA VAL A 458 49.76 11.94 1.72
C VAL A 458 49.62 13.47 1.68
N LEU A 459 49.59 14.05 0.48
CA LEU A 459 49.50 15.49 0.26
C LEU A 459 48.12 16.04 0.61
N TRP A 460 47.06 15.23 0.44
CA TRP A 460 45.73 15.60 0.91
C TRP A 460 45.60 15.48 2.43
N GLU A 461 46.10 14.41 3.04
CA GLU A 461 46.08 14.26 4.51
C GLU A 461 46.81 15.45 5.17
N ALA A 462 47.97 15.86 4.65
CA ALA A 462 48.69 17.04 5.12
C ALA A 462 47.89 18.35 4.95
N ARG A 463 47.22 18.56 3.81
CA ARG A 463 46.41 19.76 3.55
C ARG A 463 45.10 19.81 4.34
N TRP A 464 44.50 18.66 4.62
CA TRP A 464 43.31 18.59 5.46
C TRP A 464 43.64 19.05 6.88
N ASP A 465 44.74 18.55 7.43
CA ASP A 465 45.20 18.92 8.76
C ASP A 465 45.65 20.40 8.81
N GLU A 466 46.16 20.96 7.70
CA GLU A 466 46.50 22.40 7.58
C GLU A 466 45.26 23.33 7.57
N HIS A 467 44.17 22.92 6.91
CA HIS A 467 42.96 23.76 6.78
C HIS A 467 41.88 23.52 7.82
N TYR A 468 41.79 22.30 8.36
CA TYR A 468 40.72 21.87 9.25
C TYR A 468 41.23 21.28 10.58
N GLY A 469 42.55 21.22 10.77
CA GLY A 469 43.14 20.96 12.08
C GLY A 469 42.82 22.11 13.02
N CYS A 470 41.73 22.00 13.77
CA CYS A 470 41.60 22.76 15.00
C CYS A 470 42.72 22.30 15.91
N SER A 471 43.66 23.20 16.22
CA SER A 471 44.49 23.07 17.42
C SER A 471 43.55 22.82 18.59
N GLU A 472 43.73 21.67 19.26
CA GLU A 472 42.95 21.20 20.41
C GLU A 472 42.70 22.26 21.48
#